data_AF-A0A914PRX7-F1
#
_entry.id   AF-A0A914PRX7-F1
#
_cell.length_a   1.000
_cell.length_b   1.000
_cell.length_c   1.000
_cell.angle_alpha   90.00
_cell.angle_beta   90.00
_cell.angle_gamma   90.00
#
_symmetry.space_group_name_H-M   'P 1'
#
loop_
_entity.id
_entity.type
_entity.pdbx_description
1 polymer ?
#
loop_
_entity_poly.entity_id
_entity_poly.type
_entity_poly.pdbx_seq_one_letter_code
_entity_poly.pdbx_strand_id
1 'polypeptide(L)'
;MRRLFKSGKISPEMAMKAIKEKPSFMPASFKEMLRYAETTDYLLLIGGILGSIVTGCLNPMVAFIMSDMHTLMMIAHQDILHGTANLDIVTKRVLNICIKLGINATAMFAFGYLSMICFYCLCERQIHIIRKKFFYAVLHQDMEWFDVNQVGALTQKMSSGIDRIKDGMSDKVGVICHACTSLISGTFVAFYMK
;
A
#
# COMPACT_ATOMS: atom_id res chain seq x y z
N MET A 1 34.80 -4.98 -9.88
CA MET A 1 35.63 -5.51 -8.76
C MET A 1 36.86 -6.33 -9.19
N ARG A 2 36.94 -6.91 -10.39
CA ARG A 2 38.10 -7.74 -10.82
C ARG A 2 39.44 -7.01 -11.11
N ARG A 3 39.52 -5.67 -10.99
CA ARG A 3 40.76 -4.90 -11.26
C ARG A 3 41.53 -4.45 -10.02
N LEU A 4 41.02 -4.72 -8.80
CA LEU A 4 41.63 -4.20 -7.56
C LEU A 4 42.52 -5.21 -6.80
N PHE A 5 42.59 -6.47 -7.25
CA PHE A 5 43.31 -7.53 -6.55
C PHE A 5 44.79 -7.73 -6.96
N LYS A 6 45.29 -7.01 -7.98
CA LYS A 6 46.63 -7.26 -8.54
C LYS A 6 47.79 -6.49 -7.90
N SER A 7 47.53 -5.72 -6.85
CA SER A 7 48.58 -4.98 -6.13
C SER A 7 48.61 -5.46 -4.68
N GLY A 8 49.57 -6.33 -4.36
CA GLY A 8 49.77 -6.96 -3.06
C GLY A 8 50.09 -5.99 -1.92
N LYS A 9 49.12 -5.18 -1.52
CA LYS A 9 49.13 -4.34 -0.32
C LYS A 9 47.72 -4.29 0.27
N ILE A 10 47.33 -5.34 0.98
CA ILE A 10 46.20 -5.28 1.90
C ILE A 10 46.75 -5.65 3.27
N SER A 11 47.13 -4.62 4.02
CA SER A 11 47.47 -4.73 5.44
C SER A 11 46.23 -5.26 6.20
N PRO A 12 46.37 -6.13 7.22
CA PRO A 12 45.25 -6.68 7.99
C PRO A 12 44.31 -5.61 8.57
N GLU A 13 44.78 -4.38 8.76
CA GLU A 13 43.94 -3.23 9.15
C GLU A 13 42.91 -2.82 8.09
N MET A 14 43.22 -2.92 6.79
CA MET A 14 42.28 -2.60 5.71
C MET A 14 41.19 -3.66 5.56
N ALA A 15 41.53 -4.93 5.77
CA ALA A 15 40.55 -6.02 5.84
C ALA A 15 39.61 -5.84 7.05
N MET A 16 40.17 -5.46 8.20
CA MET A 16 39.37 -5.19 9.41
C MET A 16 38.50 -3.93 9.28
N LYS A 17 38.92 -2.94 8.47
CA LYS A 17 38.12 -1.75 8.14
C LYS A 17 36.96 -2.09 7.19
N ALA A 18 37.17 -2.97 6.22
CA ALA A 18 36.12 -3.46 5.33
C ALA A 18 35.08 -4.34 6.04
N ILE A 19 35.46 -5.03 7.13
CA ILE A 19 34.55 -5.80 7.99
C ILE A 19 33.71 -4.87 8.89
N LYS A 20 34.21 -3.67 9.23
CA LYS A 20 33.55 -2.72 10.15
C LYS A 20 32.60 -1.76 9.44
N GLU A 21 32.78 -1.51 8.14
CA GLU A 21 31.78 -0.82 7.33
C GLU A 21 30.60 -1.76 7.05
N LYS A 22 29.55 -1.67 7.89
CA LYS A 22 28.23 -2.19 7.54
C LYS A 22 27.93 -1.70 6.12
N PRO A 23 27.57 -2.57 5.16
CA PRO A 23 27.23 -2.11 3.82
C PRO A 23 26.16 -1.03 3.98
N SER A 24 26.48 0.18 3.54
CA SER A 24 25.55 1.30 3.55
C SER A 24 24.31 0.84 2.79
N PHE A 25 23.22 0.63 3.51
CA PHE A 25 21.94 0.29 2.89
C PHE A 25 21.51 1.49 2.06
N MET A 26 21.92 1.53 0.79
CA MET A 26 21.32 2.45 -0.17
C MET A 26 19.84 2.03 -0.24
N PRO A 27 18.89 2.91 0.09
CA PRO A 27 17.48 2.58 -0.03
C PRO A 27 17.22 2.27 -1.51
N ALA A 28 16.91 1.01 -1.80
CA ALA A 28 16.54 0.61 -3.15
C ALA A 28 15.27 1.38 -3.54
N SER A 29 15.29 2.04 -4.68
CA SER A 29 14.11 2.76 -5.17
C SER A 29 12.97 1.77 -5.42
N PHE A 30 11.72 2.18 -5.18
CA PHE A 30 10.53 1.35 -5.44
C PHE A 30 10.51 0.79 -6.87
N LYS A 31 11.01 1.58 -7.84
CA LYS A 31 11.16 1.15 -9.25
C LYS A 31 12.21 0.04 -9.43
N GLU A 32 13.28 0.07 -8.65
CA GLU A 32 14.30 -0.98 -8.67
C GLU A 32 13.82 -2.25 -7.99
N MET A 33 12.94 -2.13 -6.98
CA MET A 33 12.32 -3.28 -6.32
C MET A 33 11.32 -4.01 -7.26
N LEU A 34 10.63 -3.25 -8.12
CA LEU A 34 9.74 -3.74 -9.19
C LEU A 34 10.47 -4.06 -10.50
N ARG A 35 11.81 -3.97 -10.56
CA ARG A 35 12.58 -4.24 -11.78
C ARG A 35 12.35 -5.65 -12.35
N TYR A 36 11.87 -6.58 -11.53
CA TYR A 36 11.59 -7.96 -11.92
C TYR A 36 10.10 -8.25 -12.15
N ALA A 37 9.25 -7.23 -12.15
CA ALA A 37 7.82 -7.36 -12.39
C ALA A 37 7.54 -7.77 -13.85
N GLU A 38 6.73 -8.80 -14.02
CA GLU A 38 6.22 -9.27 -15.31
C GLU A 38 5.04 -8.37 -15.76
N THR A 39 4.61 -8.44 -17.02
CA THR A 39 3.50 -7.58 -17.53
C THR A 39 2.21 -7.74 -16.71
N THR A 40 1.94 -8.95 -16.21
CA THR A 40 0.81 -9.27 -15.32
C THR A 40 0.91 -8.54 -13.97
N ASP A 41 2.12 -8.35 -13.44
CA ASP A 41 2.37 -7.64 -12.18
C ASP A 41 2.08 -6.15 -12.31
N TYR A 42 2.39 -5.57 -13.47
CA TYR A 42 2.00 -4.18 -13.78
C TYR A 42 0.49 -4.00 -13.89
N LEU A 43 -0.24 -4.97 -14.47
CA LEU A 43 -1.71 -4.93 -14.51
C LEU A 43 -2.32 -5.01 -13.11
N LEU A 44 -1.82 -5.92 -12.26
CA LEU A 44 -2.23 -6.03 -10.86
C LEU A 44 -1.95 -4.75 -10.08
N LEU A 45 -0.79 -4.13 -10.30
CA LEU A 45 -0.41 -2.86 -9.68
C LEU A 45 -1.37 -1.72 -10.08
N ILE A 46 -1.64 -1.57 -11.38
CA ILE A 46 -2.53 -0.52 -11.89
C ILE A 46 -3.96 -0.75 -11.38
N GLY A 47 -4.44 -1.99 -11.42
CA GLY A 47 -5.76 -2.36 -10.88
C GLY A 47 -5.90 -2.03 -9.39
N GLY A 48 -4.88 -2.34 -8.59
CA GLY A 48 -4.84 -2.00 -7.16
C GLY A 48 -4.83 -0.49 -6.91
N ILE A 49 -4.04 0.27 -7.66
CA ILE A 49 -4.00 1.74 -7.53
C ILE A 49 -5.36 2.35 -7.88
N LEU A 50 -5.98 1.92 -8.98
CA LEU A 50 -7.31 2.39 -9.36
C LEU A 50 -8.35 2.07 -8.28
N GLY A 51 -8.34 0.87 -7.71
CA GLY A 51 -9.21 0.49 -6.60
C GLY A 51 -8.99 1.33 -5.33
N SER A 52 -7.73 1.67 -5.01
CA SER A 52 -7.38 2.54 -3.89
C SER A 52 -7.83 3.99 -4.09
N ILE A 53 -7.76 4.49 -5.32
CA ILE A 53 -8.26 5.83 -5.67
C ILE A 53 -9.78 5.88 -5.51
N VAL A 54 -10.50 4.89 -6.04
CA VAL A 54 -11.97 4.83 -5.93
C VAL A 54 -12.39 4.79 -4.47
N THR A 55 -11.80 3.92 -3.65
CA THR A 55 -12.13 3.84 -2.21
C THR A 55 -11.76 5.12 -1.45
N GLY A 56 -10.64 5.76 -1.79
CA GLY A 56 -10.25 7.06 -1.22
C GLY A 56 -11.23 8.20 -1.57
N CYS A 57 -11.88 8.16 -2.73
CA CYS A 57 -12.92 9.11 -3.12
C CYS A 57 -14.27 8.84 -2.44
N LEU A 58 -14.62 7.57 -2.22
CA LEU A 58 -15.87 7.18 -1.56
C LEU A 58 -15.90 7.60 -0.08
N ASN A 59 -14.75 7.75 0.56
CA ASN A 59 -14.65 8.13 1.99
C ASN A 59 -15.29 9.51 2.29
N PRO A 60 -14.88 10.63 1.66
CA PRO A 60 -15.56 11.92 1.87
C PRO A 60 -16.96 11.99 1.23
N MET A 61 -17.29 11.14 0.26
CA MET A 61 -18.65 11.05 -0.28
C MET A 61 -19.67 10.65 0.80
N VAL A 62 -19.27 9.80 1.76
CA VAL A 62 -20.10 9.47 2.93
C VAL A 62 -20.41 10.73 3.75
N ALA A 63 -19.42 11.60 3.97
CA ALA A 63 -19.62 12.83 4.73
C ALA A 63 -20.64 13.77 4.05
N PHE A 64 -20.62 13.86 2.72
CA PHE A 64 -21.60 14.63 1.95
C PHE A 64 -23.02 14.07 2.13
N ILE A 65 -23.19 12.76 1.97
CA ILE A 65 -24.51 12.11 2.14
C ILE A 65 -25.03 12.27 3.57
N MET A 66 -24.13 12.24 4.56
CA MET A 66 -24.49 12.46 5.97
C MET A 66 -24.87 13.92 6.25
N SER A 67 -24.31 14.89 5.53
CA SER A 67 -24.72 16.30 5.62
C SER A 67 -26.17 16.50 5.14
N ASP A 68 -26.55 15.86 4.03
CA ASP A 68 -27.94 15.87 3.53
C ASP A 68 -28.91 15.26 4.56
N MET A 69 -28.51 14.15 5.19
CA MET A 69 -29.30 13.52 6.27
C MET A 69 -29.53 14.49 7.44
N HIS A 70 -28.46 15.15 7.90
CA HIS A 70 -28.55 16.06 9.03
C HIS A 70 -29.48 17.24 8.73
N THR A 71 -29.37 17.82 7.53
CA THR A 71 -30.21 18.93 7.08
C THR A 71 -31.69 18.53 7.03
N LEU A 72 -32.00 17.34 6.49
CA LEU A 72 -33.37 16.84 6.47
C LEU A 72 -33.92 16.57 7.87
N MET A 73 -33.09 16.08 8.79
CA MET A 73 -33.51 15.84 10.17
C MET A 73 -33.77 17.15 10.92
N MET A 74 -32.98 18.20 10.66
CA MET A 74 -33.24 19.54 11.20
C MET A 74 -34.56 20.12 10.69
N ILE A 75 -34.82 20.03 9.38
CA ILE A 75 -36.09 20.51 8.79
C ILE A 75 -37.27 19.71 9.33
N ALA A 76 -37.15 18.37 9.40
CA ALA A 76 -38.20 17.52 9.95
C ALA A 76 -38.49 17.86 11.42
N HIS A 77 -37.47 18.17 12.21
CA HIS A 77 -37.64 18.62 13.60
C HIS A 77 -38.39 19.96 13.67
N GLN A 78 -38.06 20.93 12.81
CA GLN A 78 -38.78 22.21 12.74
C GLN A 78 -40.25 22.02 12.32
N ASP A 79 -40.53 21.18 11.33
CA ASP A 79 -41.90 20.91 10.86
C ASP A 79 -42.76 20.23 11.94
N ILE A 80 -42.16 19.40 12.80
CA ILE A 80 -42.83 18.80 13.97
C ILE A 80 -43.21 19.88 14.99
N LEU A 81 -42.32 20.84 15.26
CA LEU A 81 -42.59 21.94 16.18
C LEU A 81 -43.70 22.87 15.68
N HIS A 82 -43.79 23.08 14.36
CA HIS A 82 -44.82 23.92 13.73
C HIS A 82 -46.14 23.19 13.45
N GLY A 83 -46.24 21.88 13.75
CA GLY A 83 -47.47 21.09 13.58
C GLY A 83 -47.84 20.78 12.12
N THR A 84 -46.94 21.04 11.16
CA THR A 84 -47.12 20.81 9.71
C THR A 84 -46.38 19.56 9.22
N ALA A 85 -45.98 18.68 10.13
CA ALA A 85 -45.15 17.53 9.83
C ALA A 85 -45.83 16.49 8.91
N ASN A 86 -45.32 16.38 7.69
CA ASN A 86 -45.68 15.31 6.77
C ASN A 86 -44.70 14.13 6.90
N LEU A 87 -44.97 13.23 7.84
CA LEU A 87 -44.11 12.08 8.15
C LEU A 87 -43.84 11.16 6.94
N ASP A 88 -44.81 11.01 6.03
CA ASP A 88 -44.64 10.20 4.82
C ASP A 88 -43.57 10.75 3.87
N ILE A 89 -43.48 12.07 3.75
CA ILE A 89 -42.50 12.73 2.88
C ILE A 89 -41.10 12.60 3.48
N VAL A 90 -40.97 12.80 4.79
CA VAL A 90 -39.72 12.64 5.53
C VAL A 90 -39.23 11.20 5.43
N THR A 91 -40.11 10.22 5.67
CA THR A 91 -39.76 8.80 5.61
C THR A 91 -39.26 8.39 4.22
N LYS A 92 -39.92 8.85 3.14
CA LYS A 92 -39.46 8.61 1.77
C LYS A 92 -38.09 9.24 1.48
N ARG A 93 -37.82 10.45 1.97
CA ARG A 93 -36.52 11.12 1.78
C ARG A 93 -35.40 10.41 2.53
N VAL A 94 -35.65 9.99 3.77
CA VAL A 94 -34.69 9.21 4.57
C VAL A 94 -34.39 7.87 3.89
N LEU A 95 -35.42 7.16 3.41
CA LEU A 95 -35.23 5.90 2.69
C LEU A 95 -34.33 6.06 1.47
N ASN A 96 -34.53 7.11 0.67
CA ASN A 96 -33.70 7.39 -0.50
C ASN A 96 -32.22 7.62 -0.12
N ILE A 97 -31.95 8.23 1.02
CA ILE A 97 -30.57 8.45 1.46
C ILE A 97 -29.96 7.17 2.05
N CYS A 98 -30.74 6.37 2.79
CA CYS A 98 -30.29 5.05 3.24
C CYS A 98 -29.89 4.15 2.05
N ILE A 99 -30.64 4.20 0.95
CA ILE A 99 -30.28 3.48 -0.29
C ILE A 99 -28.96 4.01 -0.87
N LYS A 100 -28.76 5.33 -0.93
CA LYS A 100 -27.49 5.93 -1.39
C LYS A 100 -26.30 5.50 -0.52
N LEU A 101 -26.46 5.47 0.80
CA LEU A 101 -25.43 4.98 1.73
C LEU A 101 -25.15 3.49 1.52
N GLY A 102 -26.19 2.68 1.30
CA GLY A 102 -26.04 1.24 1.02
C GLY A 102 -25.26 0.95 -0.26
N ILE A 103 -25.53 1.71 -1.33
CA ILE A 103 -24.77 1.62 -2.60
C ILE A 103 -23.32 2.03 -2.38
N ASN A 104 -23.07 3.10 -1.63
CA ASN A 104 -21.71 3.55 -1.34
C ASN A 104 -20.91 2.52 -0.52
N ALA A 105 -21.54 1.92 0.50
CA ALA A 105 -20.91 0.90 1.35
C ALA A 105 -20.54 -0.38 0.56
N THR A 106 -21.47 -0.85 -0.30
CA THR A 106 -21.21 -2.01 -1.17
C THR A 106 -20.12 -1.72 -2.20
N ALA A 107 -20.10 -0.53 -2.80
CA ALA A 107 -19.01 -0.11 -3.69
C ALA A 107 -17.66 -0.08 -2.96
N MET A 108 -17.61 0.52 -1.75
CA MET A 108 -16.38 0.62 -0.97
C MET A 108 -15.84 -0.77 -0.60
N PHE A 109 -16.71 -1.70 -0.22
CA PHE A 109 -16.34 -3.08 0.07
C PHE A 109 -15.79 -3.79 -1.19
N ALA A 110 -16.48 -3.69 -2.33
CA ALA A 110 -16.08 -4.38 -3.56
C ALA A 110 -14.71 -3.89 -4.08
N PHE A 111 -14.54 -2.57 -4.22
CA PHE A 111 -13.30 -1.98 -4.72
C PHE A 111 -12.15 -2.09 -3.70
N GLY A 112 -12.44 -1.96 -2.41
CA GLY A 112 -11.44 -2.12 -1.35
C GLY A 112 -10.91 -3.54 -1.28
N TYR A 113 -11.81 -4.53 -1.36
CA TYR A 113 -11.44 -5.94 -1.37
C TYR A 113 -10.62 -6.30 -2.61
N LEU A 114 -11.06 -5.86 -3.80
CA LEU A 114 -10.31 -6.06 -5.05
C LEU A 114 -8.92 -5.45 -4.96
N SER A 115 -8.81 -4.22 -4.48
CA SER A 115 -7.52 -3.53 -4.31
C SER A 115 -6.58 -4.31 -3.39
N MET A 116 -7.07 -4.79 -2.25
CA MET A 116 -6.27 -5.54 -1.28
C MET A 116 -5.76 -6.87 -1.86
N ILE A 117 -6.62 -7.61 -2.58
CA ILE A 117 -6.21 -8.85 -3.26
C ILE A 117 -5.14 -8.57 -4.31
N CYS A 118 -5.31 -7.52 -5.12
CA CYS A 118 -4.34 -7.17 -6.15
C CYS A 118 -2.95 -6.89 -5.57
N PHE A 119 -2.86 -6.08 -4.51
CA PHE A 119 -1.58 -5.80 -3.86
C PHE A 119 -0.98 -7.01 -3.15
N TYR A 120 -1.81 -7.83 -2.49
CA TYR A 120 -1.32 -9.04 -1.83
C TYR A 120 -0.76 -10.06 -2.83
N CYS A 121 -1.47 -10.30 -3.94
CA CYS A 121 -1.04 -11.21 -5.00
C CYS A 121 0.23 -10.71 -5.70
N LEU A 122 0.30 -9.41 -6.00
CA LEU A 122 1.51 -8.76 -6.52
C LEU A 122 2.70 -8.97 -5.58
N CYS A 123 2.48 -8.76 -4.28
CA CYS A 123 3.52 -8.89 -3.27
C CYS A 123 4.07 -10.32 -3.19
N GLU A 124 3.18 -11.32 -3.20
CA GLU A 124 3.56 -12.73 -3.15
C GLU A 124 4.38 -13.16 -4.37
N ARG A 125 3.93 -12.78 -5.57
CA ARG A 125 4.65 -13.05 -6.83
C ARG A 125 6.05 -12.46 -6.81
N GLN A 126 6.18 -11.20 -6.40
CA GLN A 126 7.47 -10.52 -6.34
C GLN A 126 8.43 -11.17 -5.33
N ILE A 127 7.92 -11.56 -4.15
CA ILE A 127 8.72 -12.26 -3.13
C ILE A 127 9.23 -13.60 -3.66
N HIS A 128 8.39 -14.34 -4.39
CA HIS A 128 8.77 -15.62 -4.96
C HIS A 128 9.93 -15.48 -5.96
N ILE A 129 9.90 -14.46 -6.81
CA ILE A 129 10.97 -14.15 -7.77
C ILE A 129 12.25 -13.74 -7.04
N ILE A 130 12.15 -12.86 -6.04
CA ILE A 130 13.30 -12.42 -5.24
C ILE A 130 13.96 -13.62 -4.55
N ARG A 131 13.17 -14.51 -3.94
CA ARG A 131 13.67 -15.71 -3.27
C ARG A 131 14.41 -16.63 -4.24
N LYS A 132 13.85 -16.90 -5.42
CA LYS A 132 14.50 -17.70 -6.47
C LYS A 132 15.85 -17.12 -6.89
N LYS A 133 15.91 -15.81 -7.17
CA LYS A 133 17.16 -15.15 -7.60
C LYS A 133 18.20 -15.08 -6.49
N PHE A 134 17.77 -14.86 -5.26
CA PHE A 134 18.66 -14.85 -4.11
C PHE A 134 19.31 -16.23 -3.92
N PHE A 135 18.52 -17.32 -3.91
CA PHE A 135 19.07 -18.68 -3.83
C PHE A 135 20.01 -19.00 -5.00
N TYR A 136 19.63 -18.63 -6.23
CA TYR A 136 20.49 -18.81 -7.40
C TYR A 136 21.84 -18.08 -7.23
N ALA A 137 21.83 -16.83 -6.79
CA ALA A 137 23.03 -16.02 -6.59
C ALA A 137 23.93 -16.55 -5.46
N VAL A 138 23.33 -17.08 -4.38
CA VAL A 138 24.08 -17.69 -3.26
C VAL A 138 24.77 -18.97 -3.71
N LEU A 139 24.13 -19.83 -4.49
CA LEU A 139 24.73 -21.08 -4.98
C LEU A 139 25.91 -20.88 -5.94
N HIS A 140 26.05 -19.69 -6.53
CA HIS A 140 27.14 -19.35 -7.46
C HIS A 140 28.24 -18.48 -6.80
N GLN A 141 28.27 -18.37 -5.47
CA GLN A 141 29.35 -17.69 -4.76
C GLN A 141 30.59 -18.57 -4.61
N ASP A 142 31.76 -17.93 -4.57
CA ASP A 142 33.05 -18.59 -4.36
C ASP A 142 33.18 -19.11 -2.91
N MET A 143 33.99 -20.16 -2.71
CA MET A 143 34.18 -20.78 -1.39
C MET A 143 34.75 -19.82 -0.33
N GLU A 144 35.60 -18.87 -0.75
CA GLU A 144 36.13 -17.81 0.12
C GLU A 144 35.02 -16.90 0.68
N TRP A 145 33.92 -16.70 -0.06
CA TRP A 145 32.78 -15.92 0.41
C TRP A 145 32.00 -16.66 1.51
N PHE A 146 31.93 -17.99 1.43
CA PHE A 146 31.27 -18.84 2.43
C PHE A 146 32.06 -18.94 3.74
N ASP A 147 33.38 -18.84 3.70
CA ASP A 147 34.23 -18.82 4.90
C ASP A 147 34.00 -17.55 5.75
N VAL A 148 33.67 -16.42 5.09
CA VAL A 148 33.38 -15.14 5.77
C VAL A 148 31.90 -15.03 6.20
N ASN A 149 30.98 -15.66 5.47
CA ASN A 149 29.54 -15.54 5.71
C ASN A 149 28.95 -16.84 6.28
N GLN A 150 28.65 -16.85 7.58
CA GLN A 150 27.98 -17.98 8.22
C GLN A 150 26.60 -18.25 7.59
N VAL A 151 26.36 -19.49 7.15
CA VAL A 151 25.12 -19.92 6.46
C VAL A 151 23.84 -19.61 7.25
N GLY A 152 23.89 -19.75 8.58
CA GLY A 152 22.77 -19.42 9.48
C GLY A 152 22.41 -17.93 9.46
N ALA A 153 23.42 -17.06 9.57
CA ALA A 153 23.24 -15.62 9.51
C ALA A 153 22.73 -15.17 8.13
N LEU A 154 23.17 -15.82 7.05
CA LEU A 154 22.71 -15.54 5.69
C LEU A 154 21.23 -15.88 5.49
N THR A 155 20.80 -17.04 5.95
CA THR A 155 19.39 -17.48 5.84
C THR A 155 18.48 -16.56 6.63
N GLN A 156 18.89 -16.17 7.84
CA GLN A 156 18.16 -15.21 8.67
C GLN A 156 18.11 -13.82 8.01
N LYS A 157 19.21 -13.36 7.41
CA LYS A 157 19.26 -12.09 6.66
C LYS A 157 18.33 -12.11 5.45
N MET A 158 18.24 -13.23 4.74
CA MET A 158 17.31 -13.39 3.63
C MET A 158 15.85 -13.33 4.10
N SER A 159 15.49 -14.14 5.11
CA SER A 159 14.10 -14.19 5.59
C SER A 159 13.66 -12.82 6.12
N SER A 160 14.45 -12.23 7.02
CA SER A 160 14.15 -10.90 7.56
C SER A 160 14.12 -9.80 6.49
N GLY A 161 14.97 -9.88 5.47
CA GLY A 161 14.93 -8.95 4.34
C GLY A 161 13.66 -9.08 3.51
N ILE A 162 13.24 -10.31 3.23
CA ILE A 162 12.00 -10.61 2.51
C ILE A 162 10.78 -10.16 3.31
N ASP A 163 10.74 -10.41 4.61
CA ASP A 163 9.62 -10.04 5.47
C ASP A 163 9.45 -8.51 5.52
N ARG A 164 10.56 -7.76 5.62
CA ARG A 164 10.53 -6.29 5.55
C ARG A 164 10.03 -5.76 4.20
N ILE A 165 10.38 -6.43 3.11
CA ILE A 165 9.88 -6.09 1.76
C ILE A 165 8.37 -6.38 1.67
N LYS A 166 7.93 -7.52 2.21
CA LYS A 166 6.53 -7.92 2.25
C LYS A 166 5.68 -6.90 3.01
N ASP A 167 6.13 -6.51 4.20
CA ASP A 167 5.43 -5.54 5.03
C ASP A 167 5.36 -4.14 4.38
N GLY A 168 6.41 -3.75 3.65
CA GLY A 168 6.43 -2.47 2.95
C GLY A 168 5.58 -2.42 1.68
N MET A 169 5.38 -3.56 1.00
CA MET A 169 4.73 -3.61 -0.32
C MET A 169 3.30 -4.12 -0.30
N SER A 170 2.93 -4.99 0.65
CA SER A 170 1.66 -5.72 0.64
C SER A 170 0.43 -4.84 0.85
N ASP A 171 0.40 -4.00 1.89
CA ASP A 171 -0.77 -3.16 2.21
C ASP A 171 -0.42 -1.66 2.22
N LYS A 172 0.80 -1.31 2.65
CA LYS A 172 1.21 0.07 2.88
C LYS A 172 1.12 0.94 1.63
N VAL A 173 1.46 0.41 0.46
CA VAL A 173 1.38 1.16 -0.82
C VAL A 173 -0.06 1.57 -1.12
N GLY A 174 -1.01 0.64 -0.96
CA GLY A 174 -2.43 0.91 -1.14
C GLY A 174 -2.96 1.90 -0.10
N VAL A 175 -2.57 1.75 1.17
CA VAL A 175 -2.99 2.65 2.25
C VAL A 175 -2.48 4.08 2.03
N ILE A 176 -1.23 4.26 1.59
CA ILE A 176 -0.69 5.59 1.27
C ILE A 176 -1.46 6.20 0.10
N CYS A 177 -1.72 5.44 -0.97
CA CYS A 177 -2.48 5.92 -2.12
C CYS A 177 -3.92 6.32 -1.74
N HIS A 178 -4.58 5.49 -0.94
CA HIS A 178 -5.90 5.76 -0.36
C HIS A 178 -5.87 7.04 0.48
N ALA A 179 -4.90 7.19 1.39
CA ALA A 179 -4.77 8.36 2.25
C ALA A 179 -4.55 9.65 1.44
N CYS A 180 -3.64 9.62 0.46
CA CYS A 180 -3.43 10.77 -0.44
C CYS A 180 -4.71 11.14 -1.19
N THR A 181 -5.41 10.15 -1.74
CA THR A 181 -6.65 10.39 -2.48
C THR A 181 -7.74 10.94 -1.56
N SER A 182 -7.91 10.37 -0.37
CA SER A 182 -8.89 10.82 0.63
C SER A 182 -8.62 12.25 1.12
N LEU A 183 -7.36 12.66 1.23
CA LEU A 183 -7.01 14.03 1.59
C LEU A 183 -7.39 15.01 0.46
N ILE A 184 -7.09 14.65 -0.78
CA ILE A 184 -7.42 15.48 -1.95
C ILE A 184 -8.94 15.60 -2.09
N SER A 185 -9.65 14.47 -2.13
CA SER A 185 -11.11 14.44 -2.28
C SER A 185 -11.83 15.11 -1.10
N GLY A 186 -11.35 14.91 0.13
CA GLY A 186 -11.89 15.59 1.32
C GLY A 186 -11.72 17.09 1.27
N THR A 187 -10.57 17.58 0.79
CA THR A 187 -10.33 19.02 0.61
C THR A 187 -11.28 19.61 -0.43
N PHE A 188 -11.51 18.91 -1.55
CA PHE A 188 -12.48 19.34 -2.56
C PHE A 188 -13.90 19.43 -1.97
N VAL A 189 -14.37 18.41 -1.26
CA VAL A 189 -15.70 18.42 -0.63
C VAL A 189 -15.82 19.57 0.37
N ALA A 190 -14.79 19.82 1.17
CA ALA A 190 -14.79 20.93 2.14
C ALA A 190 -14.94 22.30 1.48
N PHE A 191 -14.31 22.53 0.32
CA PHE A 191 -14.47 23.78 -0.42
C PHE A 191 -15.85 23.91 -1.09
N TYR A 192 -16.43 22.79 -1.53
CA TYR A 192 -17.78 22.77 -2.10
C TYR A 192 -18.89 22.97 -1.06
N MET A 193 -18.67 22.51 0.17
CA MET A 193 -19.65 22.57 1.28
C MET A 193 -19.62 23.93 2.02
N LYS A 194 -19.23 25.00 1.32
CA LYS A 194 -19.17 26.36 1.86
C LYS A 194 -20.49 27.11 1.70
#